data_AF-A0A1Q8A6K4-F1
#
_entry.id   AF-A0A1Q8A6K4-F1
#
_cell.length_a   1.000
_cell.length_b   1.000
_cell.length_c   1.000
_cell.angle_alpha   90.00
_cell.angle_beta   90.00
_cell.angle_gamma   90.00
#
_symmetry.space_group_name_H-M   'P 1'
#
loop_
_entity.id
_entity.type
_entity.pdbx_description
1 polymer ?
#
loop_
_entity_poly.entity_id
_entity_poly.type
_entity_poly.pdbx_seq_one_letter_code
_entity_poly.pdbx_strand_id
1 'polypeptide(L)'
;MVDAVACGKVIEAKRPDRFAFEGWDADPAEATTVELTFASTRGGTIVHVREYGFSDTSKGRGKLAGNASGWGEALTLLRFWVEHRLGDPRGGAGAGAAAERDEGSLG
;
A
#
# COMPACT_ATOMS: atom_id res chain seq x y z
N MET A 1 14.46 -19.96 -19.65
CA MET A 1 13.13 -19.43 -19.31
C MET A 1 13.38 -17.99 -18.93
N VAL A 2 12.99 -17.02 -19.76
CA VAL A 2 13.14 -15.60 -19.41
C VAL A 2 12.06 -15.27 -18.40
N ASP A 3 12.44 -14.76 -17.23
CA ASP A 3 11.50 -14.26 -16.23
C ASP A 3 10.74 -13.10 -16.87
N ALA A 4 9.48 -13.35 -17.24
CA ALA A 4 8.62 -12.30 -17.75
C ALA A 4 8.37 -11.31 -16.62
N VAL A 5 9.03 -10.15 -16.68
CA VAL A 5 8.82 -9.07 -15.72
C VAL A 5 7.43 -8.52 -15.96
N ALA A 6 6.54 -8.70 -14.98
CA ALA A 6 5.24 -8.05 -14.95
C ALA A 6 5.43 -6.53 -15.16
N CYS A 7 4.80 -5.96 -16.19
CA CYS A 7 4.97 -4.56 -16.57
C CYS A 7 3.62 -3.84 -16.51
N GLY A 8 3.33 -3.23 -15.36
CA GLY A 8 2.10 -2.46 -15.17
C GLY A 8 2.12 -1.12 -15.89
N LYS A 9 1.03 -0.78 -16.58
CA LYS A 9 0.81 0.53 -17.19
C LYS A 9 -0.05 1.40 -16.27
N VAL A 10 0.45 2.58 -15.92
CA VAL A 10 -0.34 3.58 -15.19
C VAL A 10 -1.46 4.11 -16.07
N ILE A 11 -2.69 4.07 -15.56
CA ILE A 11 -3.90 4.58 -16.22
C ILE A 11 -4.25 5.96 -15.67
N GLU A 12 -4.14 6.15 -14.36
CA GLU A 12 -4.40 7.44 -13.72
C GLU A 12 -3.50 7.64 -12.50
N ALA A 13 -2.99 8.86 -12.32
CA ALA A 13 -2.28 9.27 -11.11
C ALA A 13 -2.74 10.67 -10.70
N LYS A 14 -3.85 10.73 -9.95
CA LYS A 14 -4.45 11.98 -9.49
C LYS A 14 -4.24 12.14 -8.00
N ARG A 15 -3.31 13.01 -7.60
CA ARG A 15 -3.05 13.28 -6.17
C ARG A 15 -4.10 14.25 -5.58
N PRO A 16 -4.54 14.06 -4.32
CA PRO A 16 -4.30 12.89 -3.46
C PRO A 16 -5.30 11.74 -3.68
N ASP A 17 -6.23 11.88 -4.63
CA ASP A 17 -7.50 11.14 -4.64
C ASP A 17 -7.41 9.70 -5.17
N ARG A 18 -6.63 9.44 -6.23
CA ARG A 18 -6.72 8.19 -6.99
C ARG A 18 -5.41 7.79 -7.68
N PHE A 19 -5.15 6.48 -7.69
CA PHE A 19 -4.11 5.86 -8.49
C PHE A 19 -4.66 4.59 -9.15
N ALA A 20 -4.49 4.44 -10.46
CA ALA A 20 -4.98 3.27 -11.19
C ALA A 20 -3.95 2.77 -12.20
N PHE A 21 -3.83 1.45 -12.33
CA PHE A 21 -2.92 0.80 -13.27
C PHE A 21 -3.49 -0.53 -13.78
N GLU A 22 -3.00 -0.98 -14.93
CA GLU A 22 -3.42 -2.22 -15.60
C GLU A 22 -2.21 -3.04 -16.07
N GLY A 23 -2.44 -4.28 -16.50
CA GLY A 23 -1.43 -5.05 -17.23
C GLY A 23 -0.26 -5.54 -16.38
N TRP A 24 -0.44 -5.63 -15.06
CA TRP A 24 0.60 -6.09 -14.13
C TRP A 24 0.71 -7.62 -14.05
N ASP A 25 0.04 -8.36 -14.95
CA ASP A 25 0.23 -9.81 -15.11
C ASP A 25 1.25 -10.08 -16.23
N ALA A 26 1.96 -11.20 -16.13
CA ALA A 26 2.85 -11.66 -17.18
C ALA A 26 2.09 -12.10 -18.44
N ASP A 27 0.83 -12.53 -18.31
CA ASP A 27 -0.06 -12.84 -19.43
C ASP A 27 -1.02 -11.66 -19.70
N PRO A 28 -0.89 -10.96 -20.85
CA PRO A 28 -1.79 -9.87 -21.20
C PRO A 28 -3.26 -10.28 -21.31
N ALA A 29 -3.56 -11.54 -21.61
CA ALA A 29 -4.93 -12.04 -21.69
C ALA A 29 -5.59 -12.18 -20.30
N GLU A 30 -4.78 -12.20 -19.24
CA GLU A 30 -5.22 -12.28 -17.85
C GLU A 30 -5.05 -10.94 -17.12
N ALA A 31 -4.77 -9.87 -17.86
CA ALA A 31 -4.55 -8.54 -17.29
C ALA A 31 -5.78 -8.07 -16.50
N THR A 32 -5.52 -7.60 -15.28
CA THR A 32 -6.51 -6.96 -14.41
C THR A 32 -6.22 -5.47 -14.29
N THR A 33 -7.23 -4.72 -13.88
CA THR A 33 -7.10 -3.30 -13.52
C THR A 33 -7.20 -3.16 -12.01
N VAL A 34 -6.27 -2.40 -11.43
CA VAL A 34 -6.25 -2.06 -10.01
C VAL A 34 -6.54 -0.57 -9.86
N GLU A 35 -7.44 -0.25 -8.95
CA GLU A 35 -7.78 1.12 -8.55
C GLU A 35 -7.56 1.26 -7.05
N LEU A 36 -6.78 2.27 -6.67
CA LEU A 36 -6.66 2.76 -5.32
C LEU A 36 -7.33 4.12 -5.21
N THR A 37 -8.24 4.27 -4.25
CA THR A 37 -8.83 5.56 -3.91
C THR A 37 -8.53 5.91 -2.46
N PHE A 38 -8.30 7.20 -2.21
CA PHE A 38 -7.91 7.72 -0.91
C PHE A 38 -8.93 8.73 -0.43
N ALA A 39 -9.48 8.51 0.76
CA ALA A 39 -10.40 9.44 1.39
C ALA A 39 -9.84 9.91 2.73
N SER A 40 -9.73 11.22 2.92
CA SER A 40 -9.33 11.79 4.21
C SER A 40 -10.42 11.59 5.25
N THR A 41 -10.02 11.33 6.49
CA THR A 41 -10.88 11.22 7.66
C THR A 41 -10.24 11.97 8.83
N ARG A 42 -10.99 12.20 9.92
CA ARG A 42 -10.47 12.86 11.13
C ARG A 42 -9.23 12.16 11.73
N GLY A 43 -9.10 10.84 11.55
CA GLY A 43 -8.05 10.02 12.16
C GLY A 43 -6.98 9.52 11.18
N GLY A 44 -7.03 9.89 9.90
CA GLY A 44 -6.11 9.37 8.89
C GLY A 44 -6.76 9.26 7.51
N THR A 45 -6.33 8.28 6.72
CA THR A 45 -6.80 8.07 5.35
C THR A 45 -7.42 6.68 5.22
N ILE A 46 -8.65 6.61 4.68
CA ILE A 46 -9.21 5.35 4.20
C ILE A 46 -8.64 5.09 2.81
N VAL A 47 -8.05 3.90 2.64
CA VAL A 47 -7.57 3.40 1.35
C VAL A 47 -8.52 2.29 0.91
N HIS A 48 -9.15 2.46 -0.25
CA HIS A 48 -9.87 1.35 -0.90
C HIS A 48 -9.04 0.84 -2.06
N VAL A 49 -8.87 -0.47 -2.13
CA VAL A 49 -8.32 -1.17 -3.29
C VAL A 49 -9.44 -1.93 -3.96
N ARG A 50 -9.57 -1.76 -5.27
CA ARG A 50 -10.47 -2.52 -6.11
C ARG A 50 -9.68 -3.08 -7.26
N GLU A 51 -9.73 -4.39 -7.43
CA GLU A 51 -9.17 -5.06 -8.60
C GLU A 51 -10.29 -5.77 -9.36
N TYR A 52 -10.29 -5.65 -10.68
CA TYR A 52 -11.30 -6.25 -11.54
C TYR A 52 -10.74 -6.63 -12.91
N GLY A 53 -11.55 -7.31 -13.71
CA GLY A 53 -11.16 -7.86 -15.02
C GLY A 53 -10.78 -9.35 -14.98
N PHE A 54 -10.98 -10.03 -13.85
CA PHE A 54 -10.74 -11.46 -13.73
C PHE A 54 -11.68 -12.26 -14.65
N SER A 55 -11.12 -13.22 -15.39
CA SER A 55 -11.86 -14.20 -16.17
C SER A 55 -12.75 -15.06 -15.28
N ASP A 56 -14.00 -15.34 -15.69
CA ASP A 56 -14.87 -16.28 -14.97
C ASP A 56 -14.53 -17.75 -15.31
N THR A 57 -13.31 -18.13 -14.97
CA THR A 57 -12.79 -19.50 -15.09
C THR A 57 -12.26 -19.95 -13.74
N SER A 58 -12.01 -21.25 -13.57
CA SER A 58 -11.40 -21.75 -12.33
C SER A 58 -10.04 -21.08 -12.05
N LYS A 59 -9.25 -20.83 -13.10
CA LYS A 59 -7.96 -20.12 -13.02
C LYS A 59 -8.18 -18.67 -12.58
N GLY A 60 -9.08 -17.94 -13.23
CA GLY A 60 -9.36 -16.54 -12.91
C GLY A 60 -9.92 -16.34 -11.50
N ARG A 61 -10.79 -17.24 -11.03
CA ARG A 61 -11.28 -17.24 -9.62
C ARG A 61 -10.18 -17.56 -8.62
N GLY A 62 -9.27 -18.48 -8.95
CA GLY A 62 -8.07 -18.75 -8.14
C GLY A 62 -7.17 -17.52 -8.02
N LYS A 63 -6.94 -16.83 -9.15
CA LYS A 63 -6.19 -15.57 -9.17
C LYS A 63 -6.86 -14.48 -8.34
N LEU A 64 -8.19 -14.32 -8.44
CA LEU A 64 -8.96 -13.40 -7.60
C LEU A 64 -8.71 -13.64 -6.10
N ALA A 65 -8.79 -14.90 -5.64
CA ALA A 65 -8.57 -15.24 -4.24
C ALA A 65 -7.12 -14.98 -3.79
N GLY A 66 -6.15 -15.30 -4.64
CA GLY A 66 -4.73 -15.01 -4.39
C GLY A 66 -4.44 -13.52 -4.30
N ASN A 67 -4.92 -12.73 -5.28
CA ASN A 67 -4.72 -11.29 -5.30
C ASN A 67 -5.42 -10.59 -4.13
N ALA A 68 -6.63 -11.02 -3.76
CA ALA A 68 -7.31 -10.49 -2.58
C ALA A 68 -6.49 -10.67 -1.28
N SER A 69 -5.88 -11.85 -1.11
CA SER A 69 -4.98 -12.12 0.02
C SER A 69 -3.72 -11.25 -0.04
N GLY A 70 -3.07 -11.17 -1.21
CA GLY A 70 -1.86 -10.36 -1.42
C GLY A 70 -2.09 -8.87 -1.17
N TRP A 71 -3.26 -8.32 -1.57
CA TRP A 71 -3.63 -6.94 -1.24
C TRP A 71 -3.84 -6.73 0.25
N GLY A 72 -4.41 -7.70 0.96
CA GLY A 72 -4.53 -7.66 2.42
C GLY A 72 -3.17 -7.54 3.11
N GLU A 73 -2.20 -8.35 2.68
CA GLU A 73 -0.82 -8.31 3.17
C GLU A 73 -0.13 -6.98 2.84
N ALA A 74 -0.23 -6.54 1.58
CA ALA A 74 0.38 -5.29 1.12
C ALA A 74 -0.15 -4.07 1.88
N LEU A 75 -1.47 -3.97 2.08
CA LEU A 75 -2.08 -2.88 2.85
C LEU A 75 -1.74 -2.95 4.34
N THR A 76 -1.59 -4.15 4.89
CA THR A 76 -1.12 -4.34 6.28
C THR A 76 0.30 -3.82 6.44
N LEU A 77 1.21 -4.17 5.53
CA LEU A 77 2.59 -3.66 5.53
C LEU A 77 2.64 -2.15 5.31
N LEU A 78 1.84 -1.61 4.39
CA LEU A 78 1.73 -0.16 4.15
C LEU A 78 1.32 0.56 5.43
N ARG A 79 0.35 0.02 6.17
CA ARG A 79 -0.07 0.59 7.45
C ARG A 79 1.09 0.64 8.45
N PHE A 80 1.80 -0.47 8.65
CA PHE A 80 2.96 -0.49 9.55
C PHE A 80 4.06 0.48 9.11
N TRP A 81 4.30 0.58 7.80
CA TRP A 81 5.27 1.51 7.22
C TRP A 81 4.91 2.97 7.53
N VAL A 82 3.66 3.38 7.29
CA VAL A 82 3.18 4.75 7.53
C VAL A 82 3.12 5.07 9.03
N GLU A 83 2.60 4.16 9.86
CA GLU A 83 2.37 4.41 11.29
C GLU A 83 3.66 4.36 12.13
N HIS A 84 4.61 3.49 11.77
CA HIS A 84 5.83 3.27 12.56
C HIS A 84 7.12 3.73 11.88
N ARG A 85 7.03 4.40 10.72
CA ARG A 85 8.17 4.92 9.96
C ARG A 85 9.24 3.86 9.64
N LEU A 86 8.81 2.62 9.39
CA LEU A 86 9.73 1.54 9.04
C LEU A 86 10.39 1.86 7.68
N GLY A 87 11.55 2.51 7.69
CA GLY A 87 12.25 2.99 6.48
C GLY A 87 12.52 4.50 6.44
N ASP A 88 12.16 5.27 7.48
CA ASP A 88 12.73 6.61 7.68
C ASP A 88 14.18 6.44 8.21
N PRO A 89 15.22 6.89 7.50
CA PRO A 89 16.60 6.82 8.01
C PRO A 89 16.82 7.61 9.31
N ARG A 90 15.86 8.43 9.73
CA ARG A 90 15.84 9.16 11.02
C ARG A 90 14.99 8.48 12.10
N GLY A 91 14.36 7.35 11.79
CA GLY A 91 13.41 6.63 12.65
C GLY A 91 14.04 5.56 13.56
N GLY A 92 15.36 5.58 13.76
CA GLY A 92 16.03 4.68 14.70
C GLY A 92 15.69 5.02 16.16
N ALA A 93 15.17 4.03 16.88
CA ALA A 93 15.06 3.91 18.35
C ALA A 93 15.16 5.24 19.14
N GLY A 94 14.04 5.98 19.20
CA GLY A 94 13.90 7.19 20.02
C GLY A 94 12.82 7.04 21.08
N ALA A 95 12.81 5.95 21.84
CA ALA A 95 12.01 5.82 23.05
C ALA A 95 12.94 5.89 24.26
N GLY A 96 13.08 7.08 24.86
CA GLY A 96 13.82 7.25 26.10
C GLY A 96 14.53 8.58 26.26
N ALA A 97 13.77 9.65 26.49
CA ALA A 97 14.25 10.80 27.26
C ALA A 97 13.03 11.54 27.80
N ALA A 98 12.49 11.02 28.91
CA ALA A 98 11.67 11.84 29.79
C ALA A 98 12.59 12.95 30.30
N ALA A 99 12.29 14.18 29.91
CA ALA A 99 12.98 15.35 30.39
C ALA A 99 12.64 15.56 31.88
N GLU A 100 13.54 15.15 32.76
CA GLU A 100 13.66 15.72 34.09
C GLU A 100 13.96 17.22 33.90
N ARG A 101 12.97 18.06 34.21
CA ARG A 101 13.18 19.50 34.34
C ARG A 101 13.70 19.74 35.75
N ASP A 102 15.00 19.99 35.82
CA ASP A 102 15.71 20.57 36.95
C ASP A 102 15.00 21.87 37.37
N GLU A 103 14.52 21.89 38.62
CA GLU A 103 13.96 23.08 39.25
C GLU A 103 15.11 24.08 39.48
N GLY A 104 15.13 25.12 38.65
CA GLY A 104 16.08 26.21 38.75
C GLY A 104 16.04 26.88 40.12
N SER A 105 17.13 26.72 40.86
CA SER A 105 17.56 27.64 41.91
C SER A 105 17.95 28.97 41.26
N LEU A 106 17.08 29.98 41.38
CA LEU A 106 17.44 31.41 41.35
C LEU A 106 16.42 32.19 42.19
N GLY A 107 16.81 32.52 43.42
CA GLY A 107 16.06 33.38 44.35
C GLY A 107 16.41 33.13 45.80
#